data_AF-A0A3M6U2U3-F1
#
_entry.id   AF-A0A3M6U2U3-F1
#
_cell.length_a   1.000
_cell.length_b   1.000
_cell.length_c   1.000
_cell.angle_alpha   90.00
_cell.angle_beta   90.00
_cell.angle_gamma   90.00
#
_symmetry.space_group_name_H-M   'P 1'
#
loop_
_entity.id
_entity.type
_entity.pdbx_description
1 polymer ?
#
loop_
_entity_poly.entity_id
_entity_poly.type
_entity_poly.pdbx_seq_one_letter_code
_entity_poly.pdbx_strand_id
1 'polypeptide(L)'
;MFIGSLVASRFLGLIAHFVVTVVIFLSKDANVKACLPIQYTESEFSSKDKELIVGLSLTLVFLGLEFGGFIGGCSMFNGTAGILCILFDGR
;
A
#
# COMPACT_ATOMS: atom_id res chain seq x y z
N MET A 1 19.52 -4.36 -21.37
CA MET A 1 19.81 -4.61 -19.95
C MET A 1 18.80 -3.91 -19.02
N PHE A 2 17.51 -3.79 -19.39
CA PHE A 2 16.52 -2.94 -18.68
C PHE A 2 15.28 -3.68 -18.15
N ILE A 3 15.09 -4.95 -18.49
CA ILE A 3 13.91 -5.73 -18.07
C ILE A 3 14.03 -6.18 -16.60
N GLY A 4 15.23 -6.56 -16.17
CA GLY A 4 15.47 -6.97 -14.77
C GLY A 4 15.34 -5.83 -13.75
N SER A 5 15.68 -4.59 -14.14
CA SER A 5 15.57 -3.41 -13.29
C SER A 5 14.12 -2.94 -13.09
N LEU A 6 13.25 -3.07 -14.11
CA LEU A 6 11.82 -2.77 -13.98
C LEU A 6 11.13 -3.70 -12.97
N VAL A 7 11.48 -4.98 -13.02
CA VAL A 7 11.00 -6.01 -12.09
C VAL A 7 11.40 -5.67 -10.65
N ALA A 8 12.69 -5.35 -10.44
CA ALA A 8 13.20 -5.03 -9.12
C ALA A 8 12.55 -3.76 -8.54
N SER A 9 12.28 -2.76 -9.37
CA SER A 9 11.58 -1.54 -8.97
C SER A 9 10.13 -1.80 -8.54
N ARG A 10 9.39 -2.63 -9.30
CA ARG A 10 8.02 -3.05 -8.95
C ARG A 10 7.97 -3.80 -7.63
N PHE A 11 8.87 -4.76 -7.45
CA PHE A 11 8.99 -5.51 -6.21
C PHE A 11 9.26 -4.59 -5.02
N LEU A 12 10.23 -3.68 -5.16
CA LEU A 12 10.60 -2.74 -4.09
C LEU A 12 9.44 -1.81 -3.74
N GLY A 13 8.68 -1.33 -4.74
CA GLY A 13 7.48 -0.53 -4.53
C GLY A 13 6.39 -1.28 -3.76
N LEU A 14 6.13 -2.55 -4.08
CA LEU A 14 5.15 -3.38 -3.36
C LEU A 14 5.57 -3.63 -1.91
N ILE A 15 6.85 -3.93 -1.67
CA ILE A 15 7.39 -4.11 -0.32
C ILE A 15 7.35 -2.80 0.47
N ALA A 16 7.70 -1.67 -0.16
CA ALA A 16 7.63 -0.37 0.50
C ALA A 16 6.19 -0.05 0.93
N HIS A 17 5.21 -0.26 0.05
CA HIS A 17 3.81 -0.06 0.38
C HIS A 17 3.36 -1.00 1.51
N PHE A 18 3.76 -2.27 1.48
CA PHE A 18 3.46 -3.23 2.56
C PHE A 18 3.97 -2.78 3.91
N VAL A 19 5.25 -2.40 3.98
CA VAL A 19 5.89 -1.97 5.22
C VAL A 19 5.23 -0.72 5.76
N VAL A 20 4.93 0.28 4.91
CA VAL A 20 4.23 1.50 5.32
C VAL A 20 2.85 1.19 5.90
N THR A 21 2.05 0.35 5.21
CA THR A 21 0.74 -0.07 5.69
C THR A 21 0.83 -0.75 7.06
N VAL A 22 1.77 -1.68 7.25
CA VAL A 22 1.98 -2.36 8.54
C VAL A 22 2.40 -1.38 9.65
N VAL A 23 3.30 -0.44 9.35
CA VAL A 23 3.76 0.58 10.31
C VAL A 23 2.60 1.49 10.74
N ILE A 24 1.72 1.88 9.81
CA ILE A 24 0.53 2.67 10.13
C ILE A 24 -0.43 1.86 11.01
N PHE A 25 -0.58 0.55 10.74
CA PHE A 25 -1.42 -0.32 11.56
C PHE A 25 -0.91 -0.46 13.00
N LEU A 26 0.40 -0.65 13.17
CA LEU A 26 1.04 -0.73 14.48
C LEU A 26 1.01 0.62 15.23
N SER A 27 1.01 1.73 14.50
CA SER A 27 0.96 3.08 15.07
C SER A 27 -0.46 3.65 15.17
N LYS A 28 -1.49 2.84 14.90
CA LYS A 28 -2.91 3.24 14.85
C LYS A 28 -3.33 4.05 16.07
N ASP A 29 -3.05 3.53 17.26
CA ASP A 29 -3.50 4.16 18.51
C ASP A 29 -2.90 5.55 18.73
N ALA A 30 -1.63 5.74 18.36
CA ALA A 30 -0.97 7.04 18.45
C ALA A 30 -1.49 8.02 17.39
N ASN A 31 -1.70 7.54 16.16
CA ASN A 31 -2.21 8.36 15.06
C ASN A 31 -3.66 8.79 15.27
N VAL A 32 -4.53 7.89 15.75
CA VAL A 32 -5.94 8.22 16.04
C VAL A 32 -6.01 9.23 17.19
N LYS A 33 -5.22 9.05 18.26
CA LYS A 33 -5.17 10.01 19.38
C LYS A 33 -4.61 11.37 18.98
N ALA A 34 -3.64 11.42 18.07
CA ALA A 34 -3.07 12.68 17.57
C ALA A 34 -4.01 13.46 16.66
N CYS A 35 -4.91 12.78 15.94
CA CYS A 35 -5.94 13.41 15.11
C CYS A 35 -7.21 13.80 15.89
N LEU A 36 -7.29 13.47 17.19
CA LEU A 36 -8.45 13.77 18.02
C LEU A 36 -8.31 15.12 18.74
N PRO A 37 -9.38 15.93 18.82
CA PRO A 37 -9.40 17.17 19.58
C PRO A 37 -9.25 16.93 21.10
N ILE A 38 -8.79 17.95 21.82
CA ILE A 38 -8.46 17.91 23.27
C ILE A 38 -9.64 17.47 24.17
N GLN A 39 -10.89 17.64 23.70
CA GLN A 39 -12.09 16.99 24.25
C GLN A 39 -12.61 15.96 23.24
N TYR A 40 -12.51 14.68 23.57
CA TYR A 40 -13.09 13.60 22.77
C TYR A 40 -14.06 12.77 23.60
N THR A 41 -15.14 12.30 22.96
CA THR A 41 -16.06 11.31 23.54
C THR A 41 -15.67 9.92 23.05
N GLU A 42 -15.83 8.89 23.88
CA GLU A 42 -15.44 7.50 23.57
C GLU A 42 -16.11 6.94 22.31
N SER A 43 -17.29 7.46 21.94
CA SER A 43 -18.01 7.09 20.72
C SER A 43 -17.31 7.53 19.43
N GLU A 44 -16.73 8.74 19.42
CA GLU A 44 -16.02 9.30 18.26
C GLU A 44 -14.69 8.57 18.02
N PHE A 45 -14.00 8.19 19.10
CA PHE A 45 -12.79 7.38 19.03
C PHE A 45 -13.06 6.00 18.40
N SER A 46 -14.12 5.32 18.84
CA SER A 46 -14.47 3.99 18.32
C SER A 46 -14.88 4.02 16.85
N SER A 47 -15.56 5.08 16.40
CA SER A 47 -15.96 5.19 15.00
C SER A 47 -14.75 5.42 14.08
N LYS A 48 -13.83 6.31 14.48
CA LYS A 48 -12.62 6.61 13.68
C LYS A 48 -11.64 5.45 13.65
N ASP A 49 -11.50 4.72 14.76
CA ASP A 49 -10.68 3.51 14.81
C ASP A 49 -11.19 2.45 13.83
N LYS A 50 -12.52 2.24 13.77
CA LYS A 50 -13.16 1.28 12.86
C LYS A 50 -12.98 1.67 11.39
N GLU A 51 -13.18 2.94 11.04
CA GLU A 51 -12.98 3.40 9.66
C GLU A 51 -11.52 3.17 9.20
N LEU A 52 -10.56 3.50 10.07
CA LEU A 52 -9.14 3.32 9.78
C LEU A 52 -8.78 1.84 9.64
N ILE A 53 -9.27 0.97 10.54
CA ILE A 53 -8.99 -0.47 10.49
C ILE A 53 -9.58 -1.13 9.24
N VAL A 54 -10.78 -0.72 8.82
CA VAL A 54 -11.45 -1.24 7.62
C VAL A 54 -10.67 -0.84 6.36
N GLY A 55 -10.27 0.43 6.25
CA GLY A 55 -9.48 0.91 5.10
C GLY A 55 -8.11 0.23 5.02
N LEU A 56 -7.45 0.04 6.16
CA LEU A 56 -6.15 -0.60 6.24
C LEU A 56 -6.23 -2.11 5.93
N SER A 57 -7.27 -2.79 6.42
CA SER A 57 -7.56 -4.19 6.08
C SER A 57 -7.79 -4.37 4.58
N LEU A 58 -8.59 -3.49 3.96
CA LEU A 58 -8.88 -3.57 2.53
C LEU A 58 -7.59 -3.38 1.71
N THR A 59 -6.78 -2.39 2.09
CA THR A 59 -5.48 -2.11 1.46
C THR A 59 -4.54 -3.33 1.56
N LEU A 60 -4.49 -3.99 2.72
CA LEU A 60 -3.66 -5.18 2.93
C LEU A 60 -4.11 -6.37 2.08
N VAL A 61 -5.42 -6.55 1.88
CA VAL A 61 -5.99 -7.60 1.01
C VAL A 61 -5.62 -7.35 -0.46
N PHE A 62 -5.83 -6.14 -0.97
CA PHE A 62 -5.45 -5.79 -2.35
C PHE A 62 -3.95 -5.95 -2.58
N LEU A 63 -3.14 -5.52 -1.62
CA LEU A 63 -1.69 -5.66 -1.69
C LEU A 63 -1.24 -7.14 -1.61
N GLY A 64 -1.90 -7.96 -0.79
CA GLY A 64 -1.63 -9.40 -0.72
C GLY A 64 -1.96 -10.13 -2.02
N LEU A 65 -3.07 -9.75 -2.67
CA LEU A 65 -3.44 -10.25 -4.01
C LEU A 65 -2.40 -9.87 -5.07
N GLU A 66 -1.99 -8.60 -5.11
CA GLU A 66 -0.96 -8.10 -6.00
C GLU A 66 0.41 -8.78 -5.73
N PHE A 67 0.77 -8.98 -4.47
CA PHE A 67 2.01 -9.65 -4.07
C PHE A 67 2.02 -11.14 -4.46
N GLY A 68 0.90 -11.84 -4.25
CA GLY A 68 0.71 -13.21 -4.72
C GLY A 68 0.75 -13.32 -6.25
N GLY A 69 0.11 -12.37 -6.95
CA GLY A 69 0.17 -12.27 -8.41
C GLY A 69 1.56 -11.90 -8.94
N PHE A 70 2.35 -11.18 -8.16
CA PHE A 70 3.74 -10.83 -8.48
C PHE A 70 4.67 -12.05 -8.32
N ILE A 71 4.60 -12.76 -7.19
CA ILE A 71 5.39 -14.01 -6.97
C ILE A 71 4.96 -15.10 -7.96
N GLY A 72 3.66 -15.20 -8.25
CA GLY A 72 3.11 -16.15 -9.21
C GLY A 72 3.41 -15.84 -10.69
N GLY A 73 4.08 -14.71 -10.98
CA GLY A 73 4.48 -14.34 -12.35
C GLY A 73 3.35 -13.77 -13.22
N CYS A 74 2.09 -13.76 -12.75
CA CYS A 74 0.95 -13.21 -13.50
C CYS A 74 1.03 -11.69 -13.68
N SER A 75 1.44 -10.94 -12.65
CA SER A 75 1.54 -9.46 -12.68
C SER A 75 2.88 -9.00 -13.30
N MET A 76 3.91 -9.84 -13.23
CA MET A 76 5.27 -9.59 -13.74
C MET A 76 5.34 -9.40 -15.27
N PHE A 77 4.33 -9.90 -16.00
CA PHE A 77 4.23 -9.85 -17.46
C PHE A 77 3.12 -8.95 -18.01
N ASN A 78 2.36 -8.22 -17.17
CA ASN A 78 1.41 -7.23 -17.67
C ASN A 78 2.17 -5.97 -18.14
N GLY A 79 2.76 -6.07 -19.33
CA GLY A 79 3.63 -5.09 -19.97
C GLY A 79 3.02 -3.73 -20.22
N THR A 80 1.71 -3.53 -20.03
CA THR A 80 1.02 -2.25 -20.24
C THR A 80 1.60 -1.12 -19.39
N ALA A 81 2.06 -1.43 -18.16
CA ALA A 81 2.63 -0.45 -17.26
C ALA A 81 4.15 -0.24 -17.44
N GLY A 82 4.84 -1.15 -18.14
CA GLY A 82 6.22 -0.94 -18.60
C GLY A 82 6.31 -0.14 -19.89
N ILE A 83 5.34 -0.35 -20.81
CA ILE A 83 5.23 0.41 -22.07
C ILE A 83 4.93 1.88 -21.78
N LEU A 84 4.06 2.21 -20.82
CA LEU A 84 3.82 3.62 -20.42
C LEU A 84 5.08 4.31 -19.88
N CYS A 85 5.93 3.58 -19.14
CA CYS A 85 7.17 4.14 -18.58
C CYS A 85 8.23 4.38 -19.67
N ILE A 86 8.35 3.50 -20.67
CA ILE A 86 9.27 3.70 -21.81
C ILE A 86 8.71 4.73 -22.81
N LEU A 87 7.39 4.81 -22.98
CA LEU A 87 6.74 5.81 -23.82
C LEU A 87 6.86 7.23 -23.23
N PHE A 88 6.82 7.37 -21.89
CA PHE A 88 7.04 8.66 -21.21
C PHE A 88 8.52 8.99 -20.94
N ASP A 89 9.43 8.02 -21.00
CA ASP A 89 10.89 8.21 -20.88
C ASP A 89 11.58 8.33 -22.26
N GLY A 90 10.81 8.23 -23.35
CA GLY A 90 11.28 8.36 -24.72
C GLY A 90 11.16 9.79 -25.26
N ARG A 91 12.09 10.66 -24.88
CA ARG A 91 12.30 12.06 -25.31
C ARG A 91 11.53 13.16 -24.58
#